data_AF-A0A6G3WP12-F1
#
_entry.id   AF-A0A6G3WP12-F1
#
_cell.length_a   1.000
_cell.length_b   1.000
_cell.length_c   1.000
_cell.angle_alpha   90.00
_cell.angle_beta   90.00
_cell.angle_gamma   90.00
#
_symmetry.space_group_name_H-M   'P 1'
#
loop_
_entity.id
_entity.type
_entity.pdbx_description
1 polymer ?
#
loop_
_entity_poly.entity_id
_entity_poly.type
_entity_poly.pdbx_seq_one_letter_code
_entity_poly.pdbx_strand_id
1 'polypeptide(L)'
;WPHRYLAGTATDARTVLCVLTHDAKFDIPLLETALRLPVAYVGAMGSRRTHLDRDGRLREVGLTERELARLHSPIGLDLGART
;
A
#
# COMPACT_ATOMS: atom_id res chain seq x y z
N TRP A 1 -5.44 8.39 12.68
CA TRP A 1 -4.57 8.39 11.49
C TRP A 1 -3.93 7.01 11.34
N PRO A 2 -4.20 6.27 10.25
CA PRO A 2 -3.80 4.86 10.12
C PRO A 2 -2.30 4.59 10.26
N HIS A 3 -1.45 5.43 9.66
CA HIS A 3 0.01 5.30 9.74
C HIS A 3 0.54 5.35 11.18
N ARG A 4 -0.07 6.18 12.05
CA ARG A 4 0.31 6.28 13.47
C ARG A 4 -0.05 5.02 14.25
N TYR A 5 -1.21 4.44 13.95
CA TYR A 5 -1.63 3.17 14.54
C TYR A 5 -0.68 2.04 14.10
N LEU A 6 -0.39 1.95 12.80
CA LEU A 6 0.52 0.94 12.25
C LEU A 6 1.92 1.04 12.87
N ALA A 7 2.47 2.25 13.00
CA ALA A 7 3.79 2.46 13.61
C ALA A 7 3.90 1.99 15.07
N GLY A 8 2.79 1.97 15.81
CA GLY A 8 2.72 1.45 17.18
C GLY A 8 2.22 0.00 17.29
N THR A 9 1.92 -0.66 16.17
CA THR A 9 1.37 -2.01 16.15
C THR A 9 2.48 -3.02 15.86
N ALA A 10 2.60 -4.05 16.69
CA ALA A 10 3.52 -5.14 16.43
C ALA A 10 3.13 -5.87 15.14
N THR A 11 4.09 -6.02 14.22
CA THR A 11 3.92 -6.73 12.96
C THR A 11 5.02 -7.78 12.81
N ASP A 12 4.70 -8.87 12.10
CA ASP A 12 5.61 -9.98 11.83
C ASP A 12 5.60 -10.38 10.35
N ALA A 13 6.45 -11.33 9.99
CA ALA A 13 6.57 -11.86 8.64
C ALA A 13 5.33 -12.59 8.12
N ARG A 14 4.26 -12.72 8.92
CA ARG A 14 2.96 -13.30 8.51
C ARG A 14 1.87 -12.24 8.41
N THR A 15 2.16 -11.01 8.81
CA THR A 15 1.20 -9.91 8.80
C THR A 15 0.88 -9.50 7.36
N VAL A 16 -0.40 -9.29 7.08
CA VAL A 16 -0.93 -8.88 5.78
C VAL A 16 -1.63 -7.54 5.94
N LEU A 17 -1.29 -6.57 5.11
CA LEU A 17 -1.88 -5.23 5.12
C LEU A 17 -2.70 -5.00 3.85
N CYS A 18 -3.99 -4.73 4.02
CA CYS A 18 -4.92 -4.37 2.95
C CYS A 18 -5.39 -2.93 3.13
N VAL A 19 -5.00 -2.05 2.21
CA VAL A 19 -5.36 -0.64 2.19
C VAL A 19 -6.60 -0.46 1.31
N LEU A 20 -7.76 -0.29 1.95
CA LEU A 20 -9.08 -0.22 1.30
C LEU A 20 -9.68 1.20 1.31
N THR A 21 -8.83 2.20 1.51
CA THR A 21 -9.18 3.61 1.42
C THR A 21 -8.93 4.10 -0.01
N HIS A 22 -9.59 5.21 -0.37
CA HIS A 22 -9.38 5.93 -1.62
C HIS A 22 -8.81 7.34 -1.40
N ASP A 23 -8.57 7.74 -0.15
CA ASP A 23 -8.08 9.07 0.18
C ASP A 23 -6.56 9.05 0.37
N ALA A 24 -5.94 9.69 -0.62
CA ALA A 24 -4.51 9.86 -0.78
C ALA A 24 -3.82 10.55 0.41
N LYS A 25 -4.57 11.28 1.25
CA LYS A 25 -4.11 11.87 2.52
C LYS A 25 -3.78 10.80 3.57
N PHE A 26 -4.47 9.66 3.52
CA PHE A 26 -4.25 8.54 4.44
C PHE A 26 -3.40 7.44 3.81
N ASP A 27 -3.63 7.12 2.54
CA ASP A 27 -2.95 6.03 1.83
C ASP A 27 -1.44 6.22 1.78
N ILE A 28 -0.97 7.40 1.35
CA ILE A 28 0.46 7.65 1.14
C ILE A 28 1.29 7.49 2.43
N PRO A 29 0.98 8.18 3.54
CA PRO A 29 1.78 8.00 4.77
C PRO A 29 1.64 6.58 5.35
N LEU A 30 0.51 5.90 5.12
CA LEU A 30 0.32 4.51 5.54
C LEU A 30 1.21 3.55 4.74
N LEU A 31 1.21 3.69 3.42
CA LEU A 31 1.99 2.84 2.50
C LEU A 31 3.49 3.08 2.63
N GLU A 32 3.91 4.34 2.84
CA GLU A 32 5.31 4.66 3.15
C GLU A 32 5.80 3.90 4.38
N THR A 33 4.98 3.84 5.43
CA THR A 33 5.32 3.08 6.64
C THR A 33 5.28 1.57 6.35
N ALA A 34 4.19 1.08 5.76
CA ALA A 34 3.95 -0.34 5.53
C ALA A 34 5.01 -1.01 4.66
N LEU A 35 5.46 -0.36 3.59
CA LEU A 35 6.41 -0.92 2.63
C LEU A 35 7.84 -1.05 3.17
N ARG A 36 8.11 -0.48 4.36
CA ARG A 36 9.37 -0.61 5.10
C ARG A 36 9.30 -1.61 6.25
N LEU A 37 8.12 -2.15 6.55
CA LEU A 37 7.93 -3.15 7.60
C LEU A 37 8.21 -4.58 7.10
N PRO A 38 8.57 -5.51 8.01
CA PRO A 38 8.81 -6.91 7.68
C PRO A 38 7.50 -7.70 7.55
N VAL A 39 6.52 -7.16 6.81
CA VAL A 39 5.21 -7.80 6.56
C VAL A 39 5.24 -8.71 5.33
N ALA A 40 4.39 -9.74 5.32
CA ALA A 40 4.26 -10.68 4.20
C ALA A 40 3.69 -10.02 2.95
N TYR A 41 2.77 -9.07 3.12
CA TYR A 41 1.99 -8.52 2.02
C TYR A 41 1.52 -7.09 2.29
N VAL A 42 1.58 -6.25 1.26
CA VAL A 42 0.96 -4.93 1.24
C VAL A 42 0.16 -4.79 -0.06
N GLY A 43 -1.15 -4.69 0.06
CA GLY A 43 -2.06 -4.50 -1.07
C GLY A 43 -2.86 -3.22 -0.95
N ALA A 44 -3.10 -2.54 -2.06
CA ALA A 44 -3.92 -1.33 -2.09
C ALA A 44 -5.01 -1.42 -3.16
N MET A 45 -6.25 -1.17 -2.74
CA MET A 45 -7.38 -1.11 -3.65
C MET A 45 -7.28 0.12 -4.56
N GLY A 46 -7.85 0.03 -5.76
CA GLY A 46 -7.96 1.16 -6.67
C GLY A 46 -8.07 0.73 -8.12
N SER A 47 -8.47 1.66 -8.98
CA SER A 47 -8.39 1.45 -10.42
C SER A 47 -6.93 1.47 -10.89
N ARG A 48 -6.66 1.02 -12.13
CA ARG A 48 -5.34 1.17 -12.76
C ARG A 48 -4.87 2.63 -12.77
N ARG A 49 -5.79 3.58 -13.00
CA ARG A 49 -5.49 5.02 -12.94
C ARG A 49 -5.07 5.46 -11.54
N THR A 50 -5.81 5.03 -10.52
CA THR A 50 -5.50 5.33 -9.11
C THR A 50 -4.15 4.76 -8.68
N HIS A 51 -3.82 3.56 -9.16
CA HIS A 51 -2.51 2.95 -8.93
C HIS A 51 -1.37 3.81 -9.50
N LEU A 52 -1.46 4.27 -10.76
CA LEU A 52 -0.42 5.08 -11.37
C LEU A 52 -0.20 6.41 -10.64
N ASP A 53 -1.28 7.08 -10.24
CA ASP A 53 -1.20 8.30 -9.43
C ASP A 53 -0.54 8.05 -8.07
N ARG A 54 -0.97 6.99 -7.38
CA ARG A 54 -0.39 6.56 -6.10
C ARG A 54 1.10 6.27 -6.22
N ASP A 55 1.51 5.55 -7.25
CA ASP A 55 2.92 5.23 -7.52
C ASP A 55 3.77 6.48 -7.72
N GLY A 56 3.26 7.49 -8.45
CA GLY A 56 3.92 8.79 -8.59
C GLY A 56 4.12 9.46 -7.23
N ARG A 57 3.05 9.56 -6.44
CA ARG A 57 3.08 10.21 -5.11
C ARG A 57 3.96 9.45 -4.11
N LEU A 58 4.05 8.13 -4.21
CA LEU A 58 4.94 7.33 -3.36
C LEU A 58 6.42 7.55 -3.73
N ARG A 59 6.75 7.71 -5.02
CA ARG A 59 8.10 8.11 -5.44
C ARG A 59 8.46 9.50 -4.95
N GLU A 60 7.51 10.45 -5.00
CA GLU A 60 7.71 11.82 -4.52
C GLU A 60 8.06 11.88 -3.02
N VAL A 61 7.51 10.98 -2.20
CA VAL A 61 7.87 10.85 -0.78
C VAL A 61 9.09 9.95 -0.54
N GLY A 62 9.80 9.57 -1.60
CA GLY A 62 11.12 8.93 -1.53
C GLY A 62 11.12 7.42 -1.43
N LEU A 63 10.03 6.73 -1.81
CA LEU A 63 10.08 5.27 -1.94
C LEU A 63 10.89 4.87 -3.17
N THR A 64 11.75 3.87 -2.97
CA THR A 64 12.56 3.25 -4.01
C THR A 64 11.73 2.28 -4.84
N GLU A 65 12.16 1.99 -6.07
CA GLU A 65 11.52 0.95 -6.91
C GLU A 65 11.48 -0.42 -6.22
N ARG A 66 12.47 -0.73 -5.37
CA ARG A 66 12.50 -1.98 -4.59
C ARG A 66 11.40 -2.02 -3.53
N GLU A 67 11.14 -0.91 -2.85
CA GLU A 67 10.03 -0.83 -1.88
C GLU A 67 8.68 -0.86 -2.61
N LEU A 68 8.56 -0.13 -3.73
CA LEU A 68 7.34 -0.10 -4.55
C LEU A 68 7.02 -1.46 -5.16
N ALA A 69 8.01 -2.26 -5.55
CA ALA A 69 7.81 -3.61 -6.08
C ALA A 69 7.13 -4.57 -5.07
N ARG A 70 7.10 -4.23 -3.78
CA ARG A 70 6.36 -4.98 -2.75
C ARG A 70 4.87 -4.64 -2.70
N LEU A 71 4.44 -3.56 -3.36
CA LEU A 71 3.06 -3.09 -3.36
C LEU A 71 2.24 -3.85 -4.41
N HIS A 72 1.16 -4.50 -3.97
CA HIS A 72 0.17 -5.10 -4.86
C HIS A 72 -0.98 -4.13 -5.09
N SER A 73 -0.92 -3.40 -6.20
CA SER A 73 -1.90 -2.36 -6.56
C SER A 73 -2.18 -2.41 -8.07
N PRO A 74 -3.43 -2.59 -8.52
CA PRO A 74 -4.61 -2.91 -7.73
C PRO A 74 -4.48 -4.22 -6.95
N ILE A 75 -5.03 -4.24 -5.73
CA ILE A 75 -5.06 -5.44 -4.89
C ILE A 75 -5.88 -6.57 -5.54
N GLY A 76 -5.45 -7.82 -5.32
CA GLY A 76 -6.13 -9.02 -5.81
C GLY A 76 -5.56 -9.57 -7.12
N LEU A 77 -6.14 -10.67 -7.58
CA LEU A 77 -5.80 -11.30 -8.86
C LEU A 77 -6.63 -10.68 -10.00
N ASP A 78 -6.03 -10.54 -11.19
CA ASP A 78 -6.74 -10.04 -12.37
C ASP A 78 -7.64 -11.15 -12.95
N LEU A 79 -8.79 -11.34 -12.33
CA LEU A 79 -9.79 -12.35 -12.72
C LEU A 79 -10.92 -11.74 -13.58
N GLY A 80 -10.79 -10.48 -14.00
CA GLY A 80 -11.88 -9.73 -14.61
C GLY A 80 -13.07 -9.54 -13.65
N ALA A 81 -12.83 -9.59 -12.34
CA ALA A 81 -13.87 -9.52 -11.32
C ALA A 81 -14.72 -8.24 -11.48
N ARG A 82 -16.03 -8.44 -11.56
CA ARG A 82 -17.06 -7.41 -11.47
C ARG A 82 -18.11 -7.93 -10.49
N THR A 83 -18.51 -7.10 -9.54
CA THR A 83 -19.64 -7.39 -8.65
C THR A 83 -20.93 -6.91 -9.27
#